data_AF-A0AAP8HUK4-F1
#
_entry.id   AF-A0AAP8HUK4-F1
#
_cell.length_a   1.000
_cell.length_b   1.000
_cell.length_c   1.000
_cell.angle_alpha   90.00
_cell.angle_beta   90.00
_cell.angle_gamma   90.00
#
_symmetry.space_group_name_H-M   'P 1'
#
loop_
_entity.id
_entity.type
_entity.pdbx_description
1 polymer ?
#
loop_
_entity_poly.entity_id
_entity_poly.type
_entity_poly.pdbx_seq_one_letter_code
_entity_poly.pdbx_strand_id
1 'polypeptide(L)'
;AINTARNWLASQGRRPSAPNAIETEDGETFNETDNLTDISTPESMVASREIAETVNAAIEELPEELRTAIVLREIEGMSYEDIAQSMDCPIGTVRSRIFRAREAIATKLRPLLGTDAERRW
;
A
#
# COMPACT_ATOMS: atom_id res chain seq x y z
N ALA A 1 -16.29 42.54 -20.62
CA ALA A 1 -15.54 41.45 -19.96
C ALA A 1 -16.39 40.89 -18.83
N ILE A 2 -16.77 39.60 -18.85
CA ILE A 2 -17.38 38.86 -17.70
C ILE A 2 -17.54 37.34 -18.01
N ASN A 3 -17.62 36.90 -19.27
CA ASN A 3 -17.96 35.50 -19.59
C ASN A 3 -16.82 34.48 -19.49
N THR A 4 -15.56 34.91 -19.39
CA THR A 4 -14.42 33.98 -19.30
C THR A 4 -14.32 33.33 -17.92
N ALA A 5 -14.64 34.08 -16.85
CA ALA A 5 -14.57 33.56 -15.48
C ALA A 5 -15.70 32.56 -15.16
N ARG A 6 -16.90 32.76 -15.74
CA ARG A 6 -18.05 31.84 -15.52
C ARG A 6 -17.84 30.49 -16.22
N ASN A 7 -17.19 30.49 -17.39
CA ASN A 7 -16.92 29.25 -18.13
C ASN A 7 -15.84 28.39 -17.46
N TRP A 8 -14.91 29.02 -16.71
CA TRP A 8 -13.88 28.31 -15.96
C TRP A 8 -14.43 27.65 -14.68
N LEU A 9 -15.39 28.29 -14.00
CA LEU A 9 -16.09 27.68 -12.85
C LEU A 9 -17.04 26.55 -13.28
N ALA A 10 -17.68 26.66 -14.45
CA ALA A 10 -18.54 25.60 -14.99
C ALA A 10 -17.75 24.36 -15.47
N SER A 11 -16.49 24.53 -15.88
CA SER A 11 -15.65 23.41 -16.34
C SER A 11 -14.99 22.63 -15.20
N GLN A 12 -14.84 23.22 -14.00
CA GLN A 12 -14.33 22.48 -12.83
C GLN A 12 -15.35 21.49 -12.24
N GLY A 13 -16.66 21.73 -12.42
CA GLY A 13 -17.73 20.82 -11.97
C GLY A 13 -18.00 19.62 -12.88
N ARG A 14 -17.26 19.49 -13.99
CA ARG A 14 -17.43 18.43 -14.98
C ARG A 14 -16.14 17.64 -15.16
N ARG A 15 -15.53 17.21 -14.06
CA ARG A 15 -14.67 16.02 -14.10
C ARG A 15 -15.62 14.83 -14.27
N PRO A 16 -15.57 14.08 -15.38
CA PRO A 16 -16.26 12.80 -15.41
C PRO A 16 -15.67 11.95 -14.28
N SER A 17 -16.50 11.52 -13.33
CA SER A 17 -16.11 10.41 -12.47
C SER A 17 -15.61 9.32 -13.40
N ALA A 18 -14.34 8.95 -13.24
CA ALA A 18 -13.82 7.78 -13.91
C ALA A 18 -14.77 6.63 -13.56
N PRO A 19 -15.20 5.80 -14.54
CA PRO A 19 -16.20 4.77 -14.29
C PRO A 19 -15.78 3.75 -13.21
N ASN A 20 -14.50 3.75 -12.81
CA ASN A 20 -13.91 2.90 -11.77
C ASN A 20 -13.18 3.70 -10.66
N ALA A 21 -13.64 4.91 -10.32
CA ALA A 21 -13.13 5.60 -9.14
C ALA A 21 -13.71 4.94 -7.88
N ILE A 22 -12.88 4.23 -7.12
CA ILE A 22 -13.26 3.67 -5.81
C ILE A 22 -12.97 4.74 -4.76
N GLU A 23 -14.01 5.18 -4.07
CA GLU A 23 -13.89 6.10 -2.93
C GLU A 23 -13.61 5.25 -1.68
N THR A 24 -12.43 5.42 -1.09
CA THR A 24 -12.08 4.76 0.18
C THR A 24 -12.66 5.59 1.35
N GLU A 25 -12.91 4.98 2.52
CA GLU A 25 -13.47 5.67 3.71
C GLU A 25 -12.69 6.94 4.14
N ASP A 26 -11.41 7.07 3.75
CA ASP A 26 -10.55 8.24 3.99
C ASP A 26 -10.60 9.32 2.89
N GLY A 27 -11.48 9.21 1.88
CA GLY A 27 -11.72 10.25 0.87
C GLY A 27 -10.68 10.34 -0.26
N GLU A 28 -9.81 9.34 -0.38
CA GLU A 28 -8.80 9.26 -1.44
C GLU A 28 -9.42 8.74 -2.74
N THR A 29 -9.24 9.50 -3.84
CA THR A 29 -9.69 9.08 -5.19
C THR A 29 -8.58 8.31 -5.90
N PHE A 30 -8.73 6.98 -5.99
CA PHE A 30 -7.82 6.13 -6.76
C PHE A 30 -8.30 5.99 -8.21
N ASN A 31 -7.42 6.23 -9.19
CA ASN A 31 -7.71 6.02 -10.61
C ASN A 31 -7.12 4.69 -11.09
N GLU A 32 -7.96 3.66 -11.19
CA GLU A 32 -7.58 2.29 -11.57
C GLU A 32 -6.89 2.21 -12.95
N THR A 33 -7.25 3.11 -13.88
CA THR A 33 -6.79 3.06 -15.28
C THR A 33 -5.30 3.34 -15.48
N ASP A 34 -4.65 4.08 -14.57
CA ASP A 34 -3.23 4.43 -14.70
C ASP A 34 -2.32 3.21 -14.45
N ASN A 35 -2.79 2.24 -13.66
CA ASN A 35 -2.05 1.03 -13.30
C ASN A 35 -2.13 -0.09 -14.35
N LEU A 36 -3.16 -0.11 -15.22
CA LEU A 36 -3.40 -1.25 -16.14
C LEU A 36 -2.38 -1.34 -17.28
N THR A 37 -1.80 -0.22 -17.69
CA THR A 37 -0.93 -0.18 -18.89
C THR A 37 0.49 -0.65 -18.58
N ASP A 38 0.97 -0.44 -17.34
CA ASP A 38 2.32 -0.79 -16.90
C ASP A 38 2.45 -2.28 -16.52
N ILE A 39 1.46 -2.84 -15.82
CA ILE A 39 1.44 -4.25 -15.36
C ILE A 39 1.44 -5.32 -16.48
N SER A 40 1.17 -4.94 -17.73
CA SER A 40 0.97 -5.89 -18.84
C SER A 40 2.22 -6.13 -19.70
N THR A 41 3.36 -5.52 -19.37
CA THR A 41 4.62 -5.78 -20.09
C THR A 41 5.32 -7.03 -19.52
N PRO A 42 6.03 -7.83 -20.34
CA PRO A 42 6.81 -8.96 -19.85
C PRO A 42 7.85 -8.57 -18.79
N GLU A 43 8.44 -7.38 -18.91
CA GLU A 43 9.42 -6.84 -17.97
C GLU A 43 8.77 -6.49 -16.62
N SER A 44 7.63 -5.78 -16.64
CA SER A 44 6.88 -5.44 -15.44
C SER A 44 6.34 -6.68 -14.70
N MET A 45 5.98 -7.75 -15.42
CA MET A 45 5.60 -9.04 -14.81
C MET A 45 6.76 -9.71 -14.07
N VAL A 46 7.96 -9.71 -14.65
CA VAL A 46 9.16 -10.29 -14.02
C VAL A 46 9.56 -9.48 -12.78
N ALA A 47 9.59 -8.15 -12.88
CA ALA A 47 9.87 -7.28 -11.75
C ALA A 47 8.84 -7.45 -10.61
N SER A 48 7.55 -7.54 -10.94
CA SER A 48 6.49 -7.78 -9.95
C SER A 48 6.67 -9.13 -9.23
N ARG A 49 7.10 -10.16 -9.97
CA ARG A 49 7.37 -11.48 -9.39
C ARG A 49 8.57 -11.45 -8.44
N GLU A 50 9.66 -10.79 -8.84
CA GLU A 50 10.85 -10.64 -7.99
C GLU A 50 10.55 -9.88 -6.69
N ILE A 51 9.73 -8.83 -6.78
CA ILE A 51 9.22 -8.09 -5.61
C ILE A 51 8.40 -9.02 -4.71
N ALA A 52 7.47 -9.79 -5.27
CA ALA A 52 6.63 -10.71 -4.50
C ALA A 52 7.45 -11.83 -3.83
N GLU A 53 8.42 -12.42 -4.53
CA GLU A 53 9.34 -13.41 -3.99
C GLU A 53 10.16 -12.84 -2.82
N THR A 54 10.62 -11.59 -2.95
CA THR A 54 11.36 -10.88 -1.89
C THR A 54 10.50 -10.57 -0.68
N VAL A 55 9.23 -10.16 -0.88
CA VAL A 55 8.28 -9.96 0.22
C VAL A 55 8.08 -11.26 0.99
N ASN A 56 7.83 -12.37 0.29
CA ASN A 56 7.60 -13.66 0.91
C ASN A 56 8.83 -14.13 1.70
N ALA A 57 10.02 -14.03 1.10
CA ALA A 57 11.27 -14.36 1.79
C ALA A 57 11.49 -13.48 3.04
N ALA A 58 11.18 -12.18 2.94
CA ALA A 58 11.29 -11.27 4.08
C ALA A 58 10.33 -11.64 5.22
N ILE A 59 9.10 -12.06 4.90
CA ILE A 59 8.10 -12.54 5.87
C ILE A 59 8.57 -13.84 6.53
N GLU A 60 9.16 -14.77 5.78
CA GLU A 60 9.68 -16.03 6.30
C GLU A 60 10.86 -15.83 7.27
N GLU A 61 11.73 -14.85 6.99
CA GLU A 61 12.84 -14.48 7.88
C GLU A 61 12.38 -13.82 9.19
N LEU A 62 11.13 -13.35 9.28
CA LEU A 62 10.64 -12.70 10.49
C LEU A 62 10.54 -13.70 11.66
N PRO A 63 10.87 -13.25 12.89
CA PRO A 63 10.48 -13.93 14.11
C PRO A 63 8.99 -14.24 14.11
N GLU A 64 8.62 -15.40 14.64
CA GLU A 64 7.26 -15.92 14.56
C GLU A 64 6.20 -14.95 15.08
N GLU A 65 6.48 -14.25 16.18
CA GLU A 65 5.55 -13.24 16.71
C GLU A 65 5.29 -12.07 15.77
N LEU A 66 6.30 -11.63 15.00
CA LEU A 66 6.17 -10.54 14.03
C LEU A 66 5.43 -11.03 12.79
N ARG A 67 5.77 -12.23 12.32
CA ARG A 67 5.13 -12.89 11.18
C ARG A 67 3.64 -13.10 11.40
N THR A 68 3.27 -13.67 12.55
CA THR A 68 1.87 -13.91 12.90
C THR A 68 1.10 -12.60 12.96
N ALA A 69 1.65 -11.56 13.62
CA ALA A 69 0.98 -10.28 13.73
C ALA A 69 0.75 -9.60 12.36
N ILE A 70 1.73 -9.66 11.43
CA ILE A 70 1.57 -9.05 10.11
C ILE A 70 0.66 -9.87 9.19
N VAL A 71 0.69 -11.20 9.27
CA VAL A 71 -0.18 -12.09 8.49
C VAL A 71 -1.64 -11.89 8.88
N LEU A 72 -1.95 -11.91 10.18
CA LEU A 72 -3.33 -11.67 10.65
C LEU A 72 -3.85 -10.29 10.24
N ARG A 73 -2.96 -9.31 10.14
CA ARG A 73 -3.34 -7.95 9.74
C ARG A 73 -3.54 -7.78 8.24
N GLU A 74 -2.56 -8.17 7.44
CA GLU A 74 -2.53 -7.85 6.00
C GLU A 74 -3.21 -8.92 5.13
N ILE A 75 -3.22 -10.18 5.59
CA ILE A 75 -3.78 -11.30 4.83
C ILE A 75 -5.19 -11.62 5.33
N GLU A 76 -5.36 -11.75 6.65
CA GLU A 76 -6.67 -12.08 7.25
C GLU A 76 -7.55 -10.83 7.51
N GLY A 77 -6.99 -9.61 7.40
CA GLY A 77 -7.73 -8.36 7.56
C GLY A 77 -8.24 -8.10 8.98
N MET A 78 -7.67 -8.74 10.01
CA MET A 78 -8.14 -8.62 11.38
C MET A 78 -7.88 -7.23 11.98
N SER A 79 -8.75 -6.82 12.91
CA SER A 79 -8.55 -5.59 13.68
C SER A 79 -7.38 -5.74 14.67
N TYR A 80 -6.81 -4.62 15.13
CA TYR A 80 -5.73 -4.69 16.14
C TYR A 80 -6.20 -5.30 17.47
N GLU A 81 -7.49 -5.15 17.79
CA GLU A 81 -8.10 -5.68 19.01
C GLU A 81 -8.26 -7.21 18.92
N ASP A 82 -8.73 -7.71 17.76
CA ASP A 82 -8.89 -9.16 17.54
C ASP A 82 -7.53 -9.87 17.50
N ILE A 83 -6.50 -9.23 16.91
CA ILE A 83 -5.14 -9.76 16.91
C ILE A 83 -4.58 -9.81 18.34
N ALA A 84 -4.82 -8.77 19.13
CA ALA A 84 -4.38 -8.71 20.53
C ALA A 84 -5.00 -9.85 21.35
N GLN A 85 -6.30 -10.10 21.16
CA GLN A 85 -7.00 -11.22 21.79
C GLN A 85 -6.49 -12.58 21.29
N SER A 86 -6.29 -12.74 19.98
CA SER A 86 -5.84 -14.00 19.38
C SER A 86 -4.41 -14.37 19.79
N MET A 87 -3.54 -13.37 20.02
CA MET A 87 -2.15 -13.57 20.40
C MET A 87 -1.90 -13.46 21.90
N ASP A 88 -2.96 -13.29 22.71
CA ASP A 88 -2.92 -13.08 24.16
C ASP A 88 -1.88 -12.01 24.57
N CYS A 89 -1.92 -10.85 23.91
CA CYS A 89 -0.96 -9.78 24.16
C CYS A 89 -1.60 -8.38 24.12
N PRO A 90 -1.01 -7.36 24.76
CA PRO A 90 -1.55 -6.00 24.74
C PRO A 90 -1.62 -5.42 23.31
N ILE A 91 -2.64 -4.61 23.02
CA ILE A 91 -2.79 -3.93 21.72
C ILE A 91 -1.57 -3.06 21.34
N GLY A 92 -0.88 -2.49 22.33
CA GLY A 92 0.36 -1.75 22.11
C GLY A 92 1.50 -2.63 21.57
N THR A 93 1.57 -3.88 22.03
CA THR A 93 2.53 -4.87 21.54
C THR A 93 2.20 -5.26 20.11
N VAL A 94 0.92 -5.46 19.77
CA VAL A 94 0.49 -5.73 18.38
C VAL A 94 0.92 -4.61 17.44
N ARG A 95 0.64 -3.35 17.80
CA ARG A 95 1.06 -2.18 17.00
C ARG A 95 2.58 -2.15 16.80
N SER A 96 3.36 -2.38 17.86
CA SER A 96 4.81 -2.40 17.79
C SER A 96 5.35 -3.56 16.94
N ARG A 97 4.75 -4.76 17.06
CA ARG A 97 5.12 -5.94 16.26
C ARG A 97 4.85 -5.71 14.77
N ILE A 98 3.67 -5.20 14.43
CA ILE A 98 3.31 -4.88 13.04
C ILE A 98 4.24 -3.81 12.46
N PHE A 99 4.54 -2.76 13.22
CA PHE A 99 5.48 -1.73 12.78
C PHE A 99 6.86 -2.30 12.47
N ARG A 100 7.43 -3.11 13.38
CA ARG A 100 8.74 -3.75 13.19
C ARG A 100 8.75 -4.74 12.03
N ALA A 101 7.66 -5.50 11.85
CA ALA A 101 7.50 -6.40 10.71
C ALA A 101 7.56 -5.62 9.38
N ARG A 102 6.80 -4.51 9.27
CA ARG A 102 6.82 -3.64 8.08
C ARG A 102 8.20 -3.03 7.83
N GLU A 103 8.89 -2.57 8.87
CA GLU A 103 10.24 -2.00 8.75
C GLU A 103 11.25 -3.04 8.22
N ALA A 104 11.21 -4.26 8.75
CA ALA A 104 12.07 -5.35 8.31
C ALA A 104 11.79 -5.73 6.85
N ILE A 105 10.52 -5.85 6.46
CA ILE A 105 10.11 -6.08 5.07
C ILE A 105 10.58 -4.94 4.17
N ALA A 106 10.29 -3.69 4.53
CA ALA A 106 10.68 -2.50 3.75
C ALA A 106 12.21 -2.42 3.54
N THR A 107 12.99 -2.82 4.54
CA THR A 107 14.46 -2.86 4.44
C THR A 107 14.94 -3.81 3.35
N LYS A 108 14.26 -4.95 3.15
CA LYS A 108 14.57 -5.91 2.10
C LYS A 108 14.09 -5.46 0.71
N LEU A 109 13.00 -4.69 0.65
CA LEU A 109 12.42 -4.19 -0.59
C LEU A 109 13.08 -2.93 -1.16
N ARG A 110 13.65 -2.06 -0.31
CA ARG A 110 14.30 -0.81 -0.73
C ARG A 110 15.26 -0.95 -1.93
N PRO A 111 16.15 -1.96 -1.98
CA PRO A 111 17.06 -2.13 -3.11
C PRO A 111 16.35 -2.41 -4.44
N LEU A 112 15.24 -3.14 -4.41
CA LEU A 112 14.47 -3.51 -5.60
C LEU A 112 13.61 -2.36 -6.12
N LEU A 113 13.14 -1.49 -5.22
CA LEU A 113 12.28 -0.36 -5.56
C LEU A 113 13.07 0.87 -6.04
N GLY A 114 14.41 0.80 -6.12
CA GLY A 114 15.26 1.94 -6.49
C GLY A 114 15.09 3.17 -5.58
N THR A 115 14.54 2.95 -4.38
CA THR A 115 14.41 3.95 -3.32
C THR A 115 15.65 3.85 -2.43
N ASP A 116 16.81 4.15 -3.02
CA ASP A 116 17.98 4.47 -2.23
C ASP A 116 17.62 5.64 -1.33
N ALA A 117 17.82 5.46 -0.01
CA ALA A 117 17.67 6.50 1.00
C ALA A 117 18.57 7.73 0.73
N GLU A 118 19.39 7.66 -0.31
CA GLU A 118 20.39 8.63 -0.73
C GLU A 118 19.91 9.60 -1.84
N ARG A 119 18.68 9.47 -2.37
CA ARG A 119 18.05 10.54 -3.16
C ARG A 119 17.63 11.72 -2.27
N ARG A 120 18.62 12.46 -1.77
CA ARG A 120 18.47 13.81 -1.24
C ARG A 120 18.43 14.79 -2.41
N TRP A 121 17.28 15.40 -2.65
CA TRP A 121 17.09 16.53 -3.57
C TRP A 121 17.65 17.82 -2.96
#